data_AF-A0A127K2Z8-F1
#
_entry.id   AF-A0A127K2Z8-F1
#
_cell.length_a   1.000
_cell.length_b   1.000
_cell.length_c   1.000
_cell.angle_alpha   90.00
_cell.angle_beta   90.00
_cell.angle_gamma   90.00
#
_symmetry.space_group_name_H-M   'P 1'
#
loop_
_entity.id
_entity.type
_entity.pdbx_description
1 polymer ?
#
loop_
_entity_poly.entity_id
_entity_poly.type
_entity_poly.pdbx_seq_one_letter_code
_entity_poly.pdbx_strand_id
1 'polypeptide(L)'
;MNIIKNWAERTQRRMTMMQRMIQRLDVDSSKIICDDNGVTFRAMIGRCRGCEQPEVCSAWLDGKRPESSPLAFCPNAAAFEPYRSH
;
A
#
# COMPACT_ATOMS: atom_id res chain seq x y z
N MET A 1 -10.71 -26.19 3.76
CA MET A 1 -10.24 -24.79 3.63
C MET A 1 -8.76 -24.81 3.33
N ASN A 2 -8.32 -24.37 2.13
CA ASN A 2 -6.92 -24.49 1.71
C ASN A 2 -6.14 -23.25 2.16
N ILE A 3 -5.25 -23.43 3.13
CA ILE A 3 -4.46 -22.35 3.75
C ILE A 3 -3.67 -21.55 2.71
N ILE A 4 -3.10 -22.23 1.72
CA ILE A 4 -2.30 -21.62 0.65
C ILE A 4 -3.18 -20.70 -0.22
N LYS A 5 -4.38 -21.15 -0.56
CA LYS A 5 -5.35 -20.38 -1.36
C LYS A 5 -5.77 -19.09 -0.63
N ASN A 6 -6.13 -19.20 0.64
CA ASN A 6 -6.55 -18.05 1.44
C ASN A 6 -5.41 -17.02 1.62
N TRP A 7 -4.16 -17.51 1.76
CA TRP A 7 -2.98 -16.65 1.83
C TRP A 7 -2.71 -15.92 0.50
N ALA A 8 -2.84 -16.61 -0.62
CA ALA A 8 -2.63 -16.04 -1.96
C ALA A 8 -3.69 -14.96 -2.25
N GLU A 9 -4.96 -15.23 -1.96
CA GLU A 9 -6.06 -14.27 -2.12
C GLU A 9 -5.88 -13.02 -1.25
N ARG A 10 -5.48 -13.19 0.02
CA ARG A 10 -5.14 -12.05 0.89
C ARG A 10 -3.98 -11.24 0.31
N THR A 11 -2.93 -11.91 -0.17
CA THR A 11 -1.76 -11.24 -0.74
C THR A 11 -2.14 -10.46 -1.99
N GLN A 12 -2.89 -11.07 -2.90
CA GLN A 12 -3.37 -10.41 -4.12
C GLN A 12 -4.20 -9.16 -3.79
N ARG A 13 -5.16 -9.28 -2.86
CA ARG A 13 -5.97 -8.14 -2.42
C ARG A 13 -5.10 -7.00 -1.87
N ARG A 14 -4.08 -7.32 -1.07
CA ARG A 14 -3.15 -6.31 -0.54
C ARG A 14 -2.34 -5.61 -1.63
N MET A 15 -1.84 -6.37 -2.61
CA MET A 15 -1.08 -5.79 -3.72
C MET A 15 -1.95 -4.87 -4.58
N THR A 16 -3.20 -5.26 -4.86
CA THR A 16 -4.17 -4.40 -5.55
C THR A 16 -4.46 -3.12 -4.77
N MET A 17 -4.61 -3.19 -3.44
CA MET A 17 -4.82 -2.00 -2.61
C MET A 17 -3.58 -1.09 -2.59
N MET A 18 -2.38 -1.66 -2.48
CA MET A 18 -1.14 -0.88 -2.52
C MET A 18 -0.96 -0.17 -3.87
N GLN A 19 -1.26 -0.84 -4.98
CA GLN A 19 -1.26 -0.22 -6.31
C GLN A 19 -2.24 0.97 -6.39
N ARG A 20 -3.47 0.81 -5.86
CA ARG A 20 -4.45 1.90 -5.81
C ARG A 20 -3.98 3.06 -4.92
N MET A 21 -3.26 2.79 -3.83
CA MET A 21 -2.65 3.84 -3.00
C MET A 21 -1.58 4.61 -3.76
N ILE A 22 -0.69 3.91 -4.47
CA ILE A 22 0.36 4.52 -5.30
C ILE A 22 -0.28 5.47 -6.32
N GLN A 23 -1.31 5.02 -7.02
CA GLN A 23 -2.04 5.84 -7.99
C GLN A 23 -2.73 7.04 -7.33
N ARG A 24 -3.46 6.84 -6.23
CA ARG A 24 -4.21 7.91 -5.56
C ARG A 24 -3.33 8.97 -4.92
N LEU A 25 -2.14 8.59 -4.43
CA LEU A 25 -1.18 9.51 -3.82
C LEU A 25 -0.22 10.13 -4.83
N ASP A 26 -0.38 9.80 -6.11
CA ASP A 26 0.49 10.20 -7.21
C ASP A 26 1.96 9.87 -6.95
N VAL A 27 2.21 8.62 -6.57
CA VAL A 27 3.54 8.12 -6.25
C VAL A 27 4.21 7.60 -7.51
N ASP A 28 5.42 8.09 -7.79
CA ASP A 28 6.29 7.58 -8.83
C ASP A 28 6.87 6.21 -8.42
N SER A 29 6.20 5.16 -8.86
CA SER A 29 6.60 3.78 -8.57
C SER A 29 7.95 3.41 -9.19
N SER A 30 8.40 4.09 -10.25
CA SER A 30 9.71 3.83 -10.86
C SER A 30 10.84 4.25 -9.93
N LYS A 31 10.71 5.41 -9.26
CA LYS A 31 11.67 5.85 -8.23
C LYS A 31 11.73 4.89 -7.06
N ILE A 32 10.58 4.37 -6.60
CA ILE A 32 10.55 3.39 -5.49
C ILE A 32 11.26 2.08 -5.87
N ILE A 33 11.08 1.61 -7.10
CA ILE A 33 11.67 0.35 -7.57
C ILE A 33 13.19 0.50 -7.76
N CYS A 34 13.63 1.66 -8.27
CA CYS A 34 15.05 1.94 -8.46
C CYS A 34 15.78 2.27 -7.15
N ASP A 35 15.07 2.75 -6.14
CA ASP A 35 15.63 3.07 -4.83
C ASP A 35 16.14 1.81 -4.10
N ASP A 36 17.37 1.89 -3.61
CA ASP A 36 18.09 0.81 -2.91
C ASP A 36 17.91 -0.57 -3.58
N ASN A 37 18.02 -0.63 -4.92
CA ASN A 37 17.81 -1.86 -5.69
C ASN A 37 16.49 -2.60 -5.35
N GLY A 38 15.42 -1.83 -5.10
CA GLY A 38 14.09 -2.34 -4.76
C GLY A 38 13.96 -2.90 -3.34
N VAL A 39 14.95 -2.69 -2.46
CA VAL A 39 14.84 -3.03 -1.03
C VAL A 39 13.69 -2.24 -0.39
N THR A 40 13.60 -0.94 -0.68
CA THR A 40 12.52 -0.08 -0.16
C THR A 40 11.15 -0.62 -0.55
N PHE A 41 10.96 -0.97 -1.83
CA PHE A 41 9.70 -1.53 -2.31
C PHE A 41 9.33 -2.84 -1.61
N ARG A 42 10.30 -3.76 -1.42
CA ARG A 42 10.09 -5.03 -0.71
C ARG A 42 9.68 -4.80 0.74
N ALA A 43 10.31 -3.84 1.43
CA ALA A 43 9.95 -3.48 2.80
C ALA A 43 8.51 -2.92 2.88
N MET A 44 8.10 -2.10 1.91
CA MET A 44 6.74 -1.58 1.82
C MET A 44 5.70 -2.70 1.59
N ILE A 45 5.99 -3.67 0.73
CA ILE A 45 5.15 -4.86 0.53
C ILE A 45 4.98 -5.63 1.84
N GLY A 46 6.08 -5.84 2.58
CA GLY A 46 6.06 -6.50 3.88
C GLY A 46 5.12 -5.81 4.88
N ARG A 47 5.28 -4.49 5.05
CA ARG A 47 4.40 -3.67 5.91
C ARG A 47 2.94 -3.70 5.48
N CYS A 48 2.66 -3.63 4.17
CA CYS A 48 1.29 -3.66 3.66
C CYS A 48 0.62 -5.01 3.93
N ARG A 49 1.34 -6.12 3.73
CA ARG A 49 0.83 -7.48 4.00
C ARG A 49 0.55 -7.72 5.48
N GLY A 50 1.37 -7.15 6.36
CA GLY A 50 1.21 -7.21 7.82
C GLY A 50 0.21 -6.22 8.43
N CYS A 51 -0.31 -5.26 7.65
CA CYS A 51 -1.19 -4.21 8.17
C CYS A 51 -2.50 -4.78 8.75
N GLU A 52 -2.83 -4.36 9.98
CA GLU A 52 -4.00 -4.82 10.73
C GLU A 52 -5.32 -4.14 10.33
N GLN A 53 -5.26 -3.04 9.56
CA GLN A 53 -6.43 -2.22 9.22
C GLN A 53 -6.72 -2.14 7.70
N PRO A 54 -6.92 -3.29 6.98
CA PRO A 54 -7.26 -3.28 5.56
C PRO A 54 -8.57 -2.55 5.25
N GLU A 55 -9.58 -2.68 6.10
CA GLU A 55 -10.91 -2.11 5.88
C GLU A 55 -10.89 -0.58 5.85
N VAL A 56 -10.09 0.06 6.71
CA VAL A 56 -9.90 1.52 6.69
C VAL A 56 -9.26 1.95 5.38
N CYS A 57 -8.21 1.24 4.93
CA CYS A 57 -7.56 1.51 3.65
C CYS A 57 -8.52 1.34 2.48
N SER A 58 -9.35 0.29 2.47
CA SER A 58 -10.36 0.08 1.42
C SER A 58 -11.37 1.23 1.41
N ALA A 59 -11.92 1.61 2.57
CA ALA A 59 -12.89 2.68 2.66
C ALA A 59 -12.33 4.02 2.19
N TRP A 60 -11.07 4.32 2.53
CA TRP A 60 -10.36 5.50 2.04
C TRP A 60 -10.15 5.47 0.52
N LEU A 61 -9.69 4.34 -0.03
CA LEU A 61 -9.50 4.13 -1.46
C LEU A 61 -10.80 4.19 -2.27
N ASP A 62 -11.92 3.80 -1.66
CA ASP A 62 -13.27 3.85 -2.25
C ASP A 62 -13.91 5.23 -2.09
N GLY A 63 -13.21 6.21 -1.49
CA GLY A 63 -13.71 7.57 -1.30
C GLY A 63 -14.81 7.69 -0.23
N LYS A 64 -14.97 6.69 0.63
CA LYS A 64 -15.95 6.69 1.74
C LYS A 64 -15.45 7.40 2.99
N ARG A 65 -14.15 7.73 3.05
CA ARG A 65 -13.49 8.54 4.10
C ARG A 65 -12.41 9.46 3.50
N PRO A 66 -12.76 10.38 2.58
CA PRO A 66 -11.79 11.14 1.80
C PRO A 66 -10.93 12.09 2.65
N GLU A 67 -11.46 12.56 3.79
CA GLU A 67 -10.79 13.48 4.73
C GLU A 67 -9.72 12.83 5.61
N SER A 68 -9.68 11.50 5.70
CA SER A 68 -8.70 10.81 6.53
C SER A 68 -7.32 10.80 5.86
N SER A 69 -6.31 11.36 6.51
CA SER A 69 -4.92 11.26 6.05
C SER A 69 -4.45 9.79 6.06
N PRO A 70 -3.76 9.31 5.01
CA PRO A 70 -3.18 7.96 5.01
C PRO A 70 -2.19 7.74 6.16
N LEU A 71 -1.57 8.80 6.70
CA LEU A 71 -0.70 8.73 7.89
C LEU A 71 -1.41 8.18 9.13
N ALA A 72 -2.74 8.33 9.21
CA ALA A 72 -3.52 7.87 10.36
C ALA A 72 -3.72 6.34 10.39
N PHE A 73 -3.58 5.64 9.26
CA PHE A 73 -3.93 4.21 9.18
C PHE A 73 -2.95 3.34 8.38
N CYS A 74 -2.16 3.93 7.47
CA CYS A 74 -1.32 3.16 6.56
C CYS A 74 0.15 3.15 7.03
N PRO A 75 0.75 1.96 7.27
CA PRO A 75 2.14 1.86 7.68
C PRO A 75 3.15 2.26 6.59
N ASN A 76 2.68 2.45 5.35
CA ASN A 76 3.51 2.94 4.24
C ASN A 76 3.31 4.42 3.95
N ALA A 77 2.40 5.12 4.62
CA ALA A 77 2.05 6.50 4.27
C ALA A 77 3.28 7.43 4.27
N ALA A 78 4.08 7.41 5.33
CA ALA A 78 5.31 8.20 5.39
C ALA A 78 6.36 7.73 4.35
N ALA A 79 6.40 6.44 4.06
CA ALA A 79 7.33 5.88 3.07
C ALA A 79 6.94 6.21 1.62
N PHE A 80 5.71 6.64 1.35
CA PHE A 80 5.30 7.10 0.03
C PHE A 80 5.74 8.54 -0.26
N GLU A 81 5.90 9.37 0.79
CA GLU A 81 6.08 10.81 0.66
C GLU A 81 7.29 11.22 -0.21
N PRO A 82 8.48 10.63 -0.06
CA PRO A 82 9.66 10.99 -0.88
C PRO A 82 9.50 10.73 -2.38
N TYR A 83 8.50 9.93 -2.75
CA TYR A 83 8.31 9.47 -4.12
C TYR A 83 7.06 10.07 -4.77
N ARG A 84 6.37 11.01 -4.12
CA ARG A 84 5.24 11.69 -4.74
C ARG A 84 5.73 12.56 -5.89
N SER A 85 5.04 12.46 -7.02
CA SER A 85 5.21 13.35 -8.15
C SER A 85 4.62 14.70 -7.74
N HIS A 86 5.47 15.71 -7.54
CA HIS A 86 5.05 17.09 -7.38
C HIS A 86 4.73 17.72 -8.74
#